data_AF-A0A532CSZ6-F1
#
_entry.id   AF-A0A532CSZ6-F1
#
_cell.length_a   1.000
_cell.length_b   1.000
_cell.length_c   1.000
_cell.angle_alpha   90.00
_cell.angle_beta   90.00
_cell.angle_gamma   90.00
#
_symmetry.space_group_name_H-M   'P 1'
#
loop_
_entity.id
_entity.type
_entity.pdbx_description
1 polymer ?
#
loop_
_entity_poly.entity_id
_entity_poly.type
_entity_poly.pdbx_seq_one_letter_code
_entity_poly.pdbx_strand_id
1 'polypeptide(L)'
;MKVLVTDGDERAALAVTRSLGQQGIEVVVGAMQIPSLAGVSCYCTESFVSPSPVTNPDGYVASLLNVVRGKNIGMIFPITDLATTLVGAARAQFEPAVKLPIPSMTSYKRLSDKYTLMQLATQLQVPIPDTVFVPAGGLTDALLGQVSAYPVVVKPACSMIHVGGVWIKTAVHHARTREELQRLYRDITYLAEPSMIQRRVHGEGQGVFALMDRGAPIAIFAHRRLREKPPSGGVSVLRESMAVPKPLADDALRLLEAVDWHGVAMVEFKMDGERDRPVLMEVNGRWWGSLQLAVDAGINFPFLLYQLAMDHPRQSLPTGYRVGTRSRWFLGDLDHLLLRLTRSDAQLNMPVNSPSRWRCVIDFLSPGGRDQYWEVERWVDLNPARYEWGRYIRALLPFSDRLWRTMALPFHAGSMALEWLERLPDRLAAGREFVARPRPEAVRSILVACTGNVCRSPLVEAYLKVQCLQRGLSLDIRSVGLDTSPGHPANPSAQKVGSRHGLSLDSHRTTMFTPALGAASDLILVMDLGHRDMLLKQYAVGASKVVMLGYFDRVFYEISDPFGKSDERFEHCFEQIKRSCDQLLDSLSGR
;
A
#
# COMPACT_ATOMS: atom_id res chain seq x y z
N MET A 1 -27.57 17.44 8.49
CA MET A 1 -27.47 15.98 8.19
C MET A 1 -26.04 15.53 8.45
N LYS A 2 -25.84 14.43 9.20
CA LYS A 2 -24.51 13.90 9.52
C LYS A 2 -23.91 13.12 8.35
N VAL A 3 -22.60 13.23 8.17
CA VAL A 3 -21.84 12.54 7.12
C VAL A 3 -20.94 11.48 7.74
N LEU A 4 -21.01 10.27 7.20
CA LEU A 4 -20.10 9.18 7.53
C LEU A 4 -18.94 9.16 6.53
N VAL A 5 -17.71 9.27 7.04
CA VAL A 5 -16.46 9.20 6.28
C VAL A 5 -15.76 7.88 6.60
N THR A 6 -15.51 7.03 5.60
CA THR A 6 -14.82 5.75 5.81
C THR A 6 -13.29 5.89 5.77
N ASP A 7 -12.57 4.81 6.07
CA ASP A 7 -11.12 4.70 5.91
C ASP A 7 -10.35 5.84 6.59
N GLY A 8 -10.68 6.14 7.85
CA GLY A 8 -10.19 7.30 8.58
C GLY A 8 -8.67 7.42 8.75
N ASP A 9 -7.87 6.42 8.36
CA ASP A 9 -6.41 6.54 8.31
C ASP A 9 -5.89 7.17 7.01
N GLU A 10 -6.75 7.37 6.00
CA GLU A 10 -6.40 8.01 4.74
C GLU A 10 -6.33 9.54 4.88
N ARG A 11 -5.35 10.18 4.22
CA ARG A 11 -5.25 11.65 4.22
C ARG A 11 -6.44 12.33 3.52
N ALA A 12 -7.01 11.66 2.53
CA ALA A 12 -8.24 12.10 1.87
C ALA A 12 -9.42 12.14 2.86
N ALA A 13 -9.51 11.17 3.77
CA ALA A 13 -10.51 11.17 4.85
C ALA A 13 -10.33 12.39 5.75
N LEU A 14 -9.09 12.69 6.17
CA LEU A 14 -8.79 13.87 6.98
C LEU A 14 -9.19 15.18 6.27
N ALA A 15 -8.89 15.31 4.98
CA ALA A 15 -9.24 16.49 4.19
C ALA A 15 -10.77 16.67 4.08
N VAL A 16 -11.52 15.58 3.87
CA VAL A 16 -12.98 15.57 3.88
C VAL A 16 -13.53 15.97 5.26
N THR A 17 -13.04 15.32 6.33
CA THR A 17 -13.47 15.59 7.71
C THR A 17 -13.26 17.05 8.09
N ARG A 18 -12.08 17.61 7.81
CA ARG A 18 -11.78 19.03 8.06
C ARG A 18 -12.69 19.95 7.27
N SER A 19 -12.84 19.69 5.97
CA SER A 19 -13.66 20.52 5.10
C SER A 19 -15.11 20.60 5.58
N LEU A 20 -15.75 19.45 5.83
CA LEU A 20 -17.15 19.40 6.25
C LEU A 20 -17.33 19.96 7.66
N GLY A 21 -16.47 19.59 8.61
CA GLY A 21 -16.57 20.10 9.98
C GLY A 21 -16.34 21.61 10.09
N GLN A 22 -15.50 22.20 9.23
CA GLN A 22 -15.36 23.67 9.13
C GLN A 22 -16.64 24.36 8.65
N GLN A 23 -17.52 23.65 7.94
CA GLN A 23 -18.84 24.13 7.52
C GLN A 23 -19.92 23.82 8.58
N GLY A 24 -19.54 23.35 9.77
CA GLY A 24 -20.46 22.98 10.84
C GLY A 24 -21.22 21.67 10.61
N ILE A 25 -20.81 20.86 9.63
CA ILE A 25 -21.42 19.56 9.35
C ILE A 25 -20.82 18.52 10.31
N GLU A 26 -21.67 17.80 11.03
CA GLU A 26 -21.23 16.70 11.89
C GLU A 26 -20.64 15.55 11.06
N VAL A 27 -19.41 15.15 11.40
CA VAL A 27 -18.68 14.08 10.70
C VAL A 27 -18.42 12.91 11.64
N VAL A 28 -18.86 11.72 11.23
CA VAL A 28 -18.55 10.46 11.88
C VAL A 28 -17.49 9.72 11.06
N VAL A 29 -16.40 9.29 11.68
CA VAL A 29 -15.27 8.64 11.00
C VAL A 29 -15.21 7.15 11.33
N GLY A 30 -15.22 6.30 10.29
CA GLY A 30 -14.98 4.87 10.41
C GLY A 30 -13.54 4.51 10.08
N ALA A 31 -12.88 3.69 10.91
CA ALA A 31 -11.54 3.19 10.64
C ALA A 31 -11.34 1.77 11.20
N MET A 32 -10.31 1.06 10.74
CA MET A 32 -10.01 -0.28 11.26
C MET A 32 -9.46 -0.27 12.70
N GLN A 33 -9.06 0.91 13.18
CA GLN A 33 -8.51 1.10 14.51
C GLN A 33 -8.85 2.51 15.01
N ILE A 34 -8.92 2.67 16.33
CA ILE A 34 -9.04 3.97 16.99
C ILE A 34 -7.86 4.10 17.96
N PRO A 35 -7.15 5.25 17.97
CA PRO A 35 -7.37 6.41 17.11
C PRO A 35 -6.95 6.19 15.64
N SER A 36 -7.56 6.96 14.74
CA SER A 36 -7.21 7.06 13.31
C SER A 36 -6.85 8.50 12.93
N LEU A 37 -6.18 8.70 11.79
CA LEU A 37 -5.70 10.02 11.36
C LEU A 37 -6.80 11.10 11.31
N ALA A 38 -7.91 10.80 10.64
CA ALA A 38 -9.07 11.67 10.54
C ALA A 38 -9.90 11.69 11.83
N GLY A 39 -9.95 10.55 12.56
CA GLY A 39 -10.75 10.41 13.78
C GLY A 39 -10.25 11.25 14.96
N VAL A 40 -8.97 11.63 14.97
CA VAL A 40 -8.41 12.53 16.00
C VAL A 40 -8.56 14.01 15.68
N SER A 41 -9.03 14.36 14.48
CA SER A 41 -9.26 15.75 14.08
C SER A 41 -10.26 16.42 15.02
N CYS A 42 -10.06 17.70 15.35
CA CYS A 42 -11.05 18.48 16.10
C CYS A 42 -12.39 18.66 15.34
N TYR A 43 -12.39 18.39 14.03
CA TYR A 43 -13.57 18.42 13.18
C TYR A 43 -14.28 17.05 13.07
N CYS A 44 -13.73 16.00 13.69
CA CYS A 44 -14.41 14.72 13.83
C CYS A 44 -15.33 14.76 15.06
N THR A 45 -16.62 14.52 14.86
CA THR A 45 -17.61 14.48 15.94
C THR A 45 -17.55 13.15 16.70
N GLU A 46 -17.40 12.04 15.97
CA GLU A 46 -17.36 10.70 16.56
C GLU A 46 -16.57 9.72 15.68
N SER A 47 -15.93 8.72 16.27
CA SER A 47 -15.24 7.64 15.55
C SER A 47 -15.77 6.25 15.94
N PHE A 48 -15.72 5.29 15.02
CA PHE A 48 -16.02 3.88 15.30
C PHE A 48 -15.04 2.94 14.59
N VAL A 49 -14.91 1.72 15.13
CA VAL A 49 -14.10 0.66 14.53
C VAL A 49 -14.94 -0.10 13.51
N SER A 50 -14.46 -0.19 12.28
CA SER A 50 -15.02 -1.02 11.21
C SER A 50 -14.13 -2.24 10.95
N PRO A 51 -14.68 -3.42 10.65
CA PRO A 51 -13.91 -4.57 10.17
C PRO A 51 -13.07 -4.23 8.94
N SER A 52 -12.05 -5.04 8.62
CA SER A 52 -11.27 -4.82 7.41
C SER A 52 -12.12 -5.06 6.17
N PRO A 53 -12.21 -4.09 5.23
CA PRO A 53 -12.94 -4.31 3.97
C PRO A 53 -12.25 -5.35 3.06
N VAL A 54 -10.98 -5.68 3.33
CA VAL A 54 -10.22 -6.68 2.57
C VAL A 54 -10.50 -8.09 3.07
N THR A 55 -10.43 -8.31 4.40
CA THR A 55 -10.53 -9.66 4.99
C THR A 55 -11.94 -10.00 5.48
N ASN A 56 -12.80 -9.00 5.70
CA ASN A 56 -14.18 -9.18 6.12
C ASN A 56 -15.12 -8.14 5.44
N PRO A 57 -15.30 -8.23 4.11
CA PRO A 57 -16.11 -7.26 3.35
C PRO A 57 -17.57 -7.21 3.79
N ASP A 58 -18.20 -8.35 4.08
CA ASP A 58 -19.59 -8.40 4.53
C ASP A 58 -19.76 -7.79 5.93
N GLY A 59 -18.83 -8.10 6.84
CA GLY A 59 -18.80 -7.48 8.17
C GLY A 59 -18.53 -5.98 8.11
N TYR A 60 -17.70 -5.52 7.17
CA TYR A 60 -17.49 -4.10 6.90
C TYR A 60 -18.81 -3.42 6.52
N VAL A 61 -19.52 -3.92 5.50
CA VAL A 61 -20.82 -3.36 5.05
C VAL A 61 -21.85 -3.39 6.19
N ALA A 62 -21.97 -4.51 6.90
CA ALA A 62 -22.88 -4.64 8.04
C ALA A 62 -22.58 -3.63 9.15
N SER A 63 -21.30 -3.37 9.45
CA SER A 63 -20.90 -2.38 10.44
C SER A 63 -21.33 -0.96 10.03
N LEU A 64 -21.20 -0.59 8.74
CA LEU A 64 -21.64 0.70 8.24
C LEU A 64 -23.16 0.85 8.34
N LEU A 65 -23.94 -0.18 7.98
CA LEU A 65 -25.40 -0.17 8.11
C LEU A 65 -25.85 0.02 9.56
N ASN A 66 -25.18 -0.63 10.52
CA ASN A 66 -25.46 -0.47 11.94
C ASN A 66 -25.19 0.97 12.41
N VAL A 67 -24.08 1.56 11.96
CA VAL A 67 -23.75 2.96 12.26
C VAL A 67 -24.75 3.92 11.65
N VAL A 68 -25.20 3.67 10.41
CA VAL A 68 -26.21 4.49 9.75
C VAL A 68 -27.49 4.55 10.57
N ARG A 69 -28.00 3.38 11.01
CA ARG A 69 -29.21 3.29 11.83
C ARG A 69 -29.03 3.90 13.22
N GLY A 70 -27.90 3.63 13.87
CA GLY A 70 -27.66 4.03 15.26
C GLY A 70 -27.26 5.49 15.45
N LYS A 71 -26.74 6.17 14.42
CA LYS A 71 -26.18 7.53 14.53
C LYS A 71 -26.88 8.58 13.68
N ASN A 72 -28.01 8.23 13.04
CA ASN A 72 -28.75 9.13 12.15
C ASN A 72 -27.84 9.74 11.06
N ILE A 73 -27.02 8.88 10.44
CA ILE A 73 -26.23 9.26 9.28
C ILE A 73 -27.19 9.46 8.12
N GLY A 74 -27.05 10.56 7.38
CA GLY A 74 -27.85 10.79 6.17
C GLY A 74 -27.04 10.76 4.89
N MET A 75 -25.72 10.61 4.97
CA MET A 75 -24.83 10.56 3.80
C MET A 75 -23.55 9.78 4.10
N ILE A 76 -23.05 9.01 3.13
CA ILE A 76 -21.78 8.28 3.26
C ILE A 76 -20.81 8.73 2.16
N PHE A 77 -19.60 9.11 2.57
CA PHE A 77 -18.46 9.35 1.70
C PHE A 77 -17.46 8.18 1.83
N PRO A 78 -17.53 7.17 0.95
CA PRO A 78 -16.54 6.11 0.92
C PRO A 78 -15.22 6.66 0.37
N ILE A 79 -14.13 6.53 1.14
CA ILE A 79 -12.87 7.20 0.84
C ILE A 79 -12.00 6.41 -0.15
N THR A 80 -11.88 5.09 0.04
CA THR A 80 -11.04 4.23 -0.79
C THR A 80 -11.79 3.57 -1.96
N ASP A 81 -11.05 3.04 -2.93
CA ASP A 81 -11.62 2.31 -4.08
C ASP A 81 -12.42 1.08 -3.62
N LEU A 82 -11.92 0.36 -2.61
CA LEU A 82 -12.57 -0.82 -2.06
C LEU A 82 -13.83 -0.44 -1.28
N ALA A 83 -13.78 0.60 -0.43
CA ALA A 83 -14.96 1.11 0.25
C ALA A 83 -16.04 1.56 -0.74
N THR A 84 -15.64 2.27 -1.81
CA THR A 84 -16.56 2.73 -2.87
C THR A 84 -17.21 1.55 -3.57
N THR A 85 -16.42 0.51 -3.87
CA THR A 85 -16.91 -0.71 -4.52
C THR A 85 -17.90 -1.48 -3.61
N LEU A 86 -17.57 -1.67 -2.33
CA LEU A 86 -18.42 -2.40 -1.39
C LEU A 86 -19.73 -1.65 -1.09
N VAL A 87 -19.65 -0.36 -0.79
CA VAL A 87 -20.82 0.49 -0.55
C VAL A 87 -21.68 0.60 -1.81
N GLY A 88 -21.06 0.77 -2.99
CA GLY A 88 -21.77 0.85 -4.26
C GLY A 88 -22.43 -0.48 -4.67
N ALA A 89 -21.81 -1.63 -4.38
CA ALA A 89 -22.42 -2.94 -4.58
C ALA A 89 -23.61 -3.18 -3.65
N ALA A 90 -23.54 -2.67 -2.41
CA ALA A 90 -24.62 -2.74 -1.44
C ALA A 90 -25.57 -1.51 -1.48
N ARG A 91 -25.55 -0.70 -2.55
CA ARG A 91 -26.29 0.56 -2.68
C ARG A 91 -27.77 0.46 -2.26
N ALA A 92 -28.47 -0.57 -2.71
CA ALA A 92 -29.88 -0.79 -2.40
C ALA A 92 -30.17 -0.96 -0.89
N GLN A 93 -29.19 -1.39 -0.09
CA GLN A 93 -29.32 -1.51 1.37
C GLN A 93 -29.15 -0.18 2.10
N PHE A 94 -28.48 0.80 1.47
CA PHE A 94 -28.13 2.10 2.04
C PHE A 94 -29.10 3.22 1.62
N GLU A 95 -29.48 3.27 0.34
CA GLU A 95 -30.30 4.36 -0.22
C GLU A 95 -31.63 4.65 0.49
N PRO A 96 -32.31 3.67 1.15
CA PRO A 96 -33.50 3.99 1.95
C PRO A 96 -33.24 4.94 3.13
N ALA A 97 -32.00 5.04 3.61
CA ALA A 97 -31.63 5.82 4.81
C ALA A 97 -30.58 6.91 4.53
N VAL A 98 -29.72 6.75 3.52
CA VAL A 98 -28.61 7.67 3.24
C VAL A 98 -28.51 8.03 1.78
N LYS A 99 -28.03 9.26 1.53
CA LYS A 99 -27.58 9.68 0.21
C LYS A 99 -26.18 9.11 -0.08
N LEU A 100 -26.00 8.54 -1.27
CA LEU A 100 -24.74 7.99 -1.77
C LEU A 100 -24.31 8.72 -3.04
N PRO A 101 -23.63 9.88 -2.93
CA PRO A 101 -23.22 10.68 -4.09
C PRO A 101 -21.93 10.12 -4.72
N ILE A 102 -22.00 8.85 -5.09
CA ILE A 102 -20.98 8.09 -5.82
C ILE A 102 -21.56 7.71 -7.19
N PRO A 103 -20.72 7.43 -8.20
CA PRO A 103 -21.20 6.99 -9.51
C PRO A 103 -21.96 5.66 -9.44
N SER A 104 -22.65 5.32 -10.52
CA SER A 104 -23.16 3.95 -10.70
C SER A 104 -21.98 2.96 -10.73
N MET A 105 -22.17 1.72 -10.26
CA MET A 105 -21.08 0.73 -10.31
C MET A 105 -20.66 0.39 -11.74
N THR A 106 -21.55 0.55 -12.72
CA THR A 106 -21.23 0.41 -14.14
C THR A 106 -20.29 1.53 -14.60
N SER A 107 -20.62 2.79 -14.31
CA SER A 107 -19.78 3.94 -14.65
C SER A 107 -18.44 3.89 -13.92
N TYR A 108 -18.47 3.55 -12.62
CA TYR A 108 -17.27 3.42 -11.79
C TYR A 108 -16.28 2.43 -12.39
N LYS A 109 -16.72 1.18 -12.66
CA LYS A 109 -15.86 0.13 -13.21
C LYS A 109 -15.23 0.52 -14.55
N ARG A 110 -15.96 1.21 -15.42
CA ARG A 110 -15.44 1.64 -16.74
C ARG A 110 -14.25 2.59 -16.65
N LEU A 111 -14.08 3.34 -15.55
CA LEU A 111 -12.96 4.26 -15.38
C LEU A 111 -11.94 3.82 -14.32
N SER A 112 -12.36 3.08 -13.28
CA SER A 112 -11.44 2.60 -12.24
C SER A 112 -10.57 1.42 -12.69
N ASP A 113 -11.09 0.61 -13.60
CA ASP A 113 -10.33 -0.46 -14.25
C ASP A 113 -9.48 0.16 -15.37
N LYS A 114 -8.15 0.12 -15.19
CA LYS A 114 -7.19 0.73 -16.10
C LYS A 114 -7.28 0.12 -17.49
N TYR A 115 -7.60 -1.17 -17.63
CA TYR A 115 -7.65 -1.84 -18.92
C TYR A 115 -8.83 -1.30 -19.73
N THR A 116 -10.02 -1.28 -19.13
CA THR A 116 -11.22 -0.73 -19.78
C THR A 116 -11.14 0.78 -20.00
N LEU A 117 -10.54 1.52 -19.06
CA LEU A 117 -10.28 2.95 -19.18
C LEU A 117 -9.43 3.27 -20.41
N MET A 118 -8.32 2.55 -20.60
CA MET A 118 -7.40 2.81 -21.71
C MET A 118 -8.02 2.42 -23.07
N GLN A 119 -8.87 1.39 -23.09
CA GLN A 119 -9.67 1.06 -24.28
C GLN A 119 -10.67 2.18 -24.60
N LEU A 120 -11.39 2.69 -23.60
CA LEU A 120 -12.33 3.80 -23.75
C LEU A 120 -11.61 5.07 -24.21
N ALA A 121 -10.46 5.39 -23.62
CA ALA A 121 -9.64 6.53 -24.00
C ALA A 121 -9.23 6.43 -25.48
N THR A 122 -8.84 5.25 -25.95
CA THR A 122 -8.52 5.01 -27.37
C THR A 122 -9.72 5.29 -28.28
N GLN A 123 -10.92 4.83 -27.90
CA GLN A 123 -12.16 5.07 -28.66
C GLN A 123 -12.52 6.56 -28.72
N LEU A 124 -12.30 7.28 -27.61
CA LEU A 124 -12.59 8.72 -27.47
C LEU A 124 -11.43 9.61 -27.92
N GLN A 125 -10.39 9.03 -28.53
CA GLN A 125 -9.19 9.72 -29.01
C GLN A 125 -8.48 10.54 -27.92
N VAL A 126 -8.59 10.13 -26.66
CA VAL A 126 -7.81 10.69 -25.56
C VAL A 126 -6.42 10.08 -25.60
N PRO A 127 -5.33 10.87 -25.63
CA PRO A 127 -3.98 10.34 -25.73
C PRO A 127 -3.62 9.42 -24.55
N ILE A 128 -3.12 8.23 -24.86
CA ILE A 128 -2.59 7.25 -23.90
C ILE A 128 -1.11 6.96 -24.22
N PRO A 129 -0.33 6.39 -23.28
CA PRO A 129 0.94 5.77 -23.60
C PRO A 129 0.77 4.70 -24.67
N ASP A 130 1.82 4.42 -25.46
CA ASP A 130 1.79 3.31 -26.41
C ASP A 130 1.53 2.02 -25.62
N THR A 131 0.39 1.37 -25.90
CA THR A 131 -0.19 0.32 -25.05
C THR A 131 -0.44 -0.94 -25.85
N VAL A 132 0.08 -2.07 -25.37
CA VAL A 132 -0.33 -3.41 -25.77
C VAL A 132 -1.29 -3.96 -24.72
N PHE A 133 -2.52 -4.25 -25.13
CA PHE A 133 -3.54 -4.83 -24.26
C PHE A 133 -3.36 -6.34 -24.17
N VAL A 134 -3.23 -6.85 -22.95
CA VAL A 134 -3.07 -8.28 -22.67
C VAL A 134 -4.39 -8.78 -22.05
N PRO A 135 -5.23 -9.50 -22.81
CA PRO A 135 -6.49 -10.02 -22.27
C PRO A 135 -6.24 -11.14 -21.25
N ALA A 136 -7.31 -11.63 -20.65
CA ALA A 136 -7.24 -12.83 -19.81
C ALA A 136 -6.59 -14.00 -20.57
N GLY A 137 -5.76 -14.78 -19.87
CA GLY A 137 -4.93 -15.83 -20.45
C GLY A 137 -3.45 -15.44 -20.61
N GLY A 138 -3.09 -14.18 -20.37
CA GLY A 138 -1.72 -13.71 -20.27
C GLY A 138 -1.03 -13.41 -21.61
N LEU A 139 0.30 -13.28 -21.55
CA LEU A 139 1.13 -12.82 -22.66
C LEU A 139 1.39 -13.93 -23.71
N THR A 140 0.96 -13.69 -24.95
CA THR A 140 1.24 -14.56 -26.11
C THR A 140 2.41 -14.04 -26.94
N ASP A 141 3.03 -14.90 -27.76
CA ASP A 141 4.12 -14.47 -28.66
C ASP A 141 3.69 -13.39 -29.67
N ALA A 142 2.43 -13.43 -30.12
CA ALA A 142 1.86 -12.41 -31.00
C ALA A 142 1.76 -11.05 -30.30
N LEU A 143 1.33 -11.01 -29.03
CA LEU A 143 1.28 -9.79 -28.23
C LEU A 143 2.69 -9.27 -27.90
N LEU A 144 3.60 -10.18 -27.59
CA LEU A 144 5.01 -9.85 -27.32
C LEU A 144 5.68 -9.22 -28.55
N GLY A 145 5.32 -9.66 -29.75
CA GLY A 145 5.78 -9.06 -31.01
C GLY A 145 5.32 -7.62 -31.24
N GLN A 146 4.27 -7.15 -30.56
CA GLN A 146 3.78 -5.78 -30.68
C GLN A 146 4.58 -4.79 -29.82
N VAL A 147 5.38 -5.27 -28.86
CA VAL A 147 6.20 -4.42 -28.00
C VAL A 147 7.44 -3.96 -28.78
N SER A 148 7.43 -2.71 -29.22
CA SER A 148 8.45 -2.14 -30.11
C SER A 148 9.65 -1.52 -29.39
N ALA A 149 9.51 -1.13 -28.13
CA ALA A 149 10.54 -0.43 -27.38
C ALA A 149 10.53 -0.76 -25.88
N TYR A 150 11.71 -0.70 -25.26
CA TYR A 150 11.93 -0.87 -23.83
C TYR A 150 12.65 0.37 -23.26
N PRO A 151 12.48 0.70 -21.96
CA PRO A 151 11.75 -0.04 -20.93
C PRO A 151 10.23 0.14 -21.02
N VAL A 152 9.51 -0.90 -20.56
CA VAL A 152 8.05 -0.92 -20.45
C VAL A 152 7.59 -1.02 -19.00
N VAL A 153 6.33 -0.67 -18.79
CA VAL A 153 5.61 -0.81 -17.53
C VAL A 153 4.45 -1.78 -17.74
N VAL A 154 4.37 -2.82 -16.92
CA VAL A 154 3.27 -3.77 -16.91
C VAL A 154 2.30 -3.38 -15.81
N LYS A 155 1.04 -3.11 -16.18
CA LYS A 155 -0.01 -2.69 -15.26
C LYS A 155 -1.17 -3.67 -15.29
N PRO A 156 -1.52 -4.32 -14.17
CA PRO A 156 -2.79 -5.02 -13.99
C PRO A 156 -3.96 -4.05 -14.19
N ALA A 157 -5.11 -4.57 -14.63
CA ALA A 157 -6.33 -3.77 -14.82
C ALA A 157 -6.78 -3.04 -13.55
N CYS A 158 -6.78 -3.75 -12.42
CA CYS A 158 -7.21 -3.20 -11.13
C CYS A 158 -6.10 -3.33 -10.07
N SER A 159 -6.01 -2.36 -9.15
CA SER A 159 -5.08 -2.38 -8.01
C SER A 159 -5.41 -3.47 -6.97
N MET A 160 -6.66 -3.93 -6.97
CA MET A 160 -7.17 -5.05 -6.19
C MET A 160 -8.01 -5.92 -7.12
N ILE A 161 -7.79 -7.23 -7.10
CA ILE A 161 -8.58 -8.20 -7.86
C ILE A 161 -9.13 -9.26 -6.92
N HIS A 162 -10.24 -9.88 -7.29
CA HIS A 162 -10.83 -10.97 -6.52
C HIS A 162 -10.59 -12.28 -7.26
N VAL A 163 -9.72 -13.12 -6.72
CA VAL A 163 -9.32 -14.40 -7.33
C VAL A 163 -9.48 -15.49 -6.29
N GLY A 164 -10.20 -16.56 -6.63
CA GLY A 164 -10.40 -17.70 -5.74
C GLY A 164 -11.10 -17.36 -4.42
N GLY A 165 -11.99 -16.35 -4.40
CA GLY A 165 -12.70 -15.94 -3.19
C GLY A 165 -11.94 -14.93 -2.32
N VAL A 166 -10.72 -14.54 -2.68
CA VAL A 166 -9.87 -13.63 -1.88
C VAL A 166 -9.50 -12.38 -2.68
N TRP A 167 -9.45 -11.24 -1.98
CA TRP A 167 -8.94 -9.99 -2.54
C TRP A 167 -7.40 -9.98 -2.53
N ILE A 168 -6.79 -9.84 -3.71
CA ILE A 168 -5.34 -9.78 -3.91
C ILE A 168 -4.96 -8.37 -4.35
N LYS A 169 -3.94 -7.81 -3.71
CA LYS A 169 -3.31 -6.55 -4.13
C LYS A 169 -2.38 -6.80 -5.30
N THR A 170 -2.58 -6.04 -6.37
CA THR A 170 -1.73 -6.08 -7.56
C THR A 170 -0.70 -4.94 -7.51
N ALA A 171 0.33 -5.04 -8.34
CA ALA A 171 1.38 -4.02 -8.42
C ALA A 171 1.74 -3.71 -9.87
N VAL A 172 2.30 -2.52 -10.05
CA VAL A 172 2.90 -2.11 -11.32
C VAL A 172 4.32 -2.69 -11.40
N HIS A 173 4.65 -3.32 -12.52
CA HIS A 173 5.97 -3.93 -12.76
C HIS A 173 6.71 -3.22 -13.87
N HIS A 174 8.04 -3.38 -13.88
CA HIS A 174 8.91 -2.80 -14.89
C HIS A 174 9.72 -3.89 -15.57
N ALA A 175 9.83 -3.81 -16.90
CA ALA A 175 10.72 -4.65 -17.69
C ALA A 175 11.58 -3.79 -18.60
N ARG A 176 12.90 -4.01 -18.55
CA ARG A 176 13.90 -3.32 -19.36
C ARG A 176 14.25 -4.09 -20.62
N THR A 177 13.94 -5.38 -20.66
CA THR A 177 14.15 -6.24 -21.83
C THR A 177 12.96 -7.15 -22.08
N ARG A 178 12.96 -7.79 -23.26
CA ARG A 178 11.95 -8.78 -23.65
C ARG A 178 11.94 -9.99 -22.72
N GLU A 179 13.11 -10.45 -22.31
CA GLU A 179 13.29 -11.60 -21.43
C GLU A 179 12.77 -11.31 -20.03
N GLU A 180 13.02 -10.10 -19.51
CA GLU A 180 12.44 -9.64 -18.24
C GLU A 180 10.91 -9.61 -18.31
N LEU A 181 10.34 -9.07 -19.41
CA LEU A 181 8.90 -9.02 -19.61
C LEU A 181 8.26 -10.42 -19.62
N GLN A 182 8.86 -11.36 -20.36
CA GLN A 182 8.41 -12.75 -20.37
C GLN A 182 8.51 -13.41 -18.99
N ARG A 183 9.58 -13.10 -18.23
CA ARG A 183 9.74 -13.60 -16.86
C ARG A 183 8.64 -13.06 -15.93
N LEU A 184 8.30 -11.77 -16.01
CA LEU A 184 7.21 -11.20 -15.22
C LEU A 184 5.88 -11.94 -15.43
N TYR A 185 5.48 -12.18 -16.68
CA TYR A 185 4.23 -12.87 -16.98
C TYR A 185 4.23 -14.37 -16.62
N ARG A 186 5.42 -14.97 -16.48
CA ARG A 186 5.57 -16.36 -16.03
C ARG A 186 5.48 -16.48 -14.51
N ASP A 187 6.14 -15.57 -13.80
CA ASP A 187 6.35 -15.67 -12.36
C ASP A 187 5.21 -15.02 -11.55
N ILE A 188 4.50 -14.05 -12.15
CA ILE A 188 3.43 -13.30 -11.48
C ILE A 188 2.07 -13.78 -11.97
N THR A 189 1.49 -14.69 -11.19
CA THR A 189 0.25 -15.42 -11.55
C THR A 189 -0.94 -14.51 -11.88
N TYR A 190 -1.12 -13.40 -11.17
CA TYR A 190 -2.24 -12.49 -11.43
C TYR A 190 -2.11 -11.69 -12.74
N LEU A 191 -0.96 -11.73 -13.43
CA LEU A 191 -0.85 -11.16 -14.78
C LEU A 191 -1.52 -12.03 -15.85
N ALA A 192 -2.03 -13.21 -15.47
CA ALA A 192 -2.96 -13.98 -16.31
C ALA A 192 -4.34 -13.32 -16.40
N GLU A 193 -4.70 -12.46 -15.44
CA GLU A 193 -5.87 -11.57 -15.54
C GLU A 193 -5.58 -10.41 -16.50
N PRO A 194 -6.62 -9.71 -17.00
CA PRO A 194 -6.44 -8.57 -17.89
C PRO A 194 -5.40 -7.56 -17.37
N SER A 195 -4.43 -7.25 -18.24
CA SER A 195 -3.31 -6.37 -17.95
C SER A 195 -2.89 -5.62 -19.21
N MET A 196 -1.95 -4.69 -19.07
CA MET A 196 -1.43 -3.91 -20.19
C MET A 196 0.06 -3.71 -20.07
N ILE A 197 0.73 -3.65 -21.22
CA ILE A 197 2.14 -3.31 -21.34
C ILE A 197 2.20 -1.94 -21.98
N GLN A 198 2.78 -0.97 -21.27
CA GLN A 198 2.85 0.43 -21.73
C GLN A 198 4.29 0.88 -21.88
N ARG A 199 4.58 1.69 -22.91
CA ARG A 199 5.82 2.47 -22.95
C ARG A 199 5.95 3.27 -21.66
N ARG A 200 7.15 3.27 -21.09
CA ARG A 200 7.43 4.08 -19.91
C ARG A 200 7.49 5.56 -20.27
N VAL A 201 6.53 6.34 -19.76
CA VAL A 201 6.48 7.80 -19.96
C VAL A 201 7.21 8.52 -18.83
N HIS A 202 8.11 9.42 -19.20
CA HIS A 202 8.85 10.30 -18.32
C HIS A 202 8.38 11.74 -18.47
N GLY A 203 8.18 12.43 -17.35
CA GLY A 203 7.74 13.83 -17.32
C GLY A 203 6.88 14.14 -16.10
N GLU A 204 6.39 15.37 -16.06
CA GLU A 204 5.60 15.91 -14.94
C GLU A 204 4.23 15.22 -14.85
N GLY A 205 3.85 14.79 -13.65
CA GLY A 205 2.48 14.32 -13.38
C GLY A 205 1.54 15.51 -13.18
N GLN A 206 0.41 15.51 -13.89
CA GLN A 206 -0.64 16.52 -13.80
C GLN A 206 -1.97 15.84 -13.48
N GLY A 207 -2.86 16.54 -12.77
CA GLY A 207 -4.14 15.99 -12.37
C GLY A 207 -5.26 16.99 -12.62
N VAL A 208 -6.37 16.54 -13.20
CA VAL A 208 -7.62 17.30 -13.34
C VAL A 208 -8.64 16.72 -12.38
N PHE A 209 -9.08 17.53 -11.43
CA PHE A 209 -10.12 17.19 -10.47
C PHE A 209 -11.44 17.66 -11.03
N ALA A 210 -12.47 16.83 -10.93
CA ALA A 210 -13.80 17.16 -11.39
C ALA A 210 -14.84 16.76 -10.34
N LEU A 211 -15.88 17.58 -10.22
CA LEU A 211 -17.15 17.21 -9.63
C LEU A 211 -18.15 17.17 -10.78
N MET A 212 -18.78 16.02 -10.99
CA MET A 212 -19.75 15.82 -12.05
C MET A 212 -21.13 15.54 -11.47
N ASP A 213 -22.17 16.02 -12.15
CA ASP A 213 -23.55 15.69 -11.89
C ASP A 213 -24.17 15.04 -13.13
N ARG A 214 -24.13 13.69 -13.19
CA ARG A 214 -24.68 12.89 -14.30
C ARG A 214 -24.18 13.42 -15.65
N GLY A 215 -22.86 13.30 -15.83
CA GLY A 215 -22.15 13.75 -17.03
C GLY A 215 -21.88 15.25 -17.10
N ALA A 216 -22.63 16.11 -16.39
CA ALA A 216 -22.39 17.55 -16.45
C ALA A 216 -21.31 18.01 -15.45
N PRO A 217 -20.28 18.78 -15.87
CA PRO A 217 -19.29 19.32 -14.94
C PRO A 217 -19.86 20.41 -14.04
N ILE A 218 -19.56 20.32 -12.75
CA ILE A 218 -19.95 21.29 -11.71
C ILE A 218 -18.76 22.13 -11.26
N ALA A 219 -17.59 21.51 -11.07
CA ALA A 219 -16.36 22.19 -10.70
C ALA A 219 -15.16 21.46 -11.26
N ILE A 220 -14.13 22.21 -11.68
CA ILE A 220 -12.88 21.67 -12.22
C ILE A 220 -11.70 22.36 -11.53
N PHE A 221 -10.64 21.62 -11.28
CA PHE A 221 -9.40 22.12 -10.71
C PHE A 221 -8.21 21.36 -11.31
N ALA A 222 -7.07 22.01 -11.50
CA ALA A 222 -5.87 21.35 -11.99
C ALA A 222 -4.67 21.52 -11.05
N HIS A 223 -3.84 20.48 -10.98
CA HIS A 223 -2.53 20.55 -10.33
C HIS A 223 -1.42 19.97 -11.18
N ARG A 224 -0.19 20.30 -10.77
CA ARG A 224 1.03 19.60 -11.13
C ARG A 224 1.74 19.05 -9.90
N ARG A 225 2.38 17.89 -10.04
CA ARG A 225 3.15 17.24 -9.00
C ARG A 225 4.60 17.71 -9.06
N LEU A 226 5.07 18.28 -7.96
CA LEU A 226 6.45 18.75 -7.84
C LEU A 226 7.36 17.67 -7.26
N ARG A 227 6.84 16.85 -6.33
CA ARG A 227 7.56 15.70 -5.74
C ARG A 227 6.61 14.55 -5.44
N GLU A 228 7.15 13.33 -5.51
CA GLU A 228 6.40 12.08 -5.35
C GLU A 228 7.14 11.08 -4.44
N LYS A 229 6.39 10.17 -3.82
CA LYS A 229 6.92 9.04 -3.06
C LYS A 229 6.33 7.73 -3.64
N PRO A 230 7.15 6.86 -4.26
CA PRO A 230 8.59 7.01 -4.51
C PRO A 230 8.94 8.10 -5.55
N PRO A 231 10.20 8.58 -5.59
CA PRO A 231 10.62 9.72 -6.43
C PRO A 231 10.47 9.58 -7.95
N SER A 232 10.33 8.38 -8.49
CA SER A 232 10.22 8.13 -9.94
C SER A 232 8.79 7.97 -10.45
N GLY A 233 7.81 8.10 -9.57
CA GLY A 233 6.39 7.91 -9.87
C GLY A 233 5.68 7.27 -8.68
N GLY A 234 4.79 8.03 -8.03
CA GLY A 234 4.15 7.58 -6.80
C GLY A 234 3.12 8.57 -6.27
N VAL A 235 2.88 8.54 -4.97
CA VAL A 235 1.95 9.47 -4.33
C VAL A 235 2.58 10.86 -4.27
N SER A 236 1.84 11.89 -4.67
CA SER A 236 2.32 13.27 -4.61
C SER A 236 2.51 13.75 -3.17
N VAL A 237 3.72 14.16 -2.83
CA VAL A 237 4.11 14.68 -1.50
C VAL A 237 4.29 16.20 -1.50
N LEU A 238 4.54 16.80 -2.66
CA LEU A 238 4.46 18.23 -2.90
C LEU A 238 3.81 18.47 -4.26
N ARG A 239 2.81 19.34 -4.29
CA ARG A 239 2.09 19.72 -5.52
C ARG A 239 1.68 21.18 -5.48
N GLU A 240 1.33 21.69 -6.66
CA GLU A 240 0.95 23.08 -6.87
C GLU A 240 -0.30 23.15 -7.75
N SER A 241 -1.23 24.05 -7.42
CA SER A 241 -2.36 24.37 -8.27
C SER A 241 -1.87 25.09 -9.53
N MET A 242 -2.42 24.72 -10.67
CA MET A 242 -2.11 25.35 -11.96
C MET A 242 -3.39 25.80 -12.64
N ALA A 243 -3.34 26.75 -13.57
CA ALA A 243 -4.49 27.00 -14.43
C ALA A 243 -4.84 25.72 -15.20
N VAL A 244 -6.14 25.41 -15.36
CA VAL A 244 -6.57 24.21 -16.07
C VAL A 244 -6.23 24.34 -17.55
N PRO A 245 -5.29 23.56 -18.10
CA PRO A 245 -5.00 23.62 -19.53
C PRO A 245 -6.19 23.05 -20.29
N LYS A 246 -6.68 23.77 -21.30
CA LYS A 246 -7.85 23.36 -22.08
C LYS A 246 -7.76 21.93 -22.63
N PRO A 247 -6.63 21.48 -23.23
CA PRO A 247 -6.53 20.10 -23.72
C PRO A 247 -6.73 19.05 -22.61
N LEU A 248 -6.17 19.27 -21.42
CA LEU A 248 -6.33 18.35 -20.29
C LEU A 248 -7.77 18.34 -19.77
N ALA A 249 -8.41 19.52 -19.70
CA ALA A 249 -9.81 19.63 -19.31
C ALA A 249 -10.72 18.88 -20.28
N ASP A 250 -10.55 19.15 -21.58
CA ASP A 250 -11.39 18.58 -22.64
C ASP A 250 -11.27 17.05 -22.65
N ASP A 251 -10.07 16.51 -22.50
CA ASP A 251 -9.85 15.06 -22.44
C ASP A 251 -10.40 14.42 -21.16
N ALA A 252 -10.22 15.07 -20.00
CA ALA A 252 -10.77 14.60 -18.73
C ALA A 252 -12.31 14.58 -18.75
N LEU A 253 -12.93 15.65 -19.23
CA LEU A 253 -14.38 15.76 -19.33
C LEU A 253 -14.95 14.76 -20.32
N ARG A 254 -14.33 14.57 -21.49
CA ARG A 254 -14.78 13.59 -22.49
C ARG A 254 -14.87 12.18 -21.91
N LEU A 255 -13.90 11.77 -21.08
CA LEU A 255 -13.94 10.47 -20.39
C LEU A 255 -15.09 10.37 -19.40
N LEU A 256 -15.28 11.41 -18.58
CA LEU A 256 -16.30 11.43 -17.52
C LEU A 256 -17.72 11.54 -18.08
N GLU A 257 -17.92 12.35 -19.12
CA GLU A 257 -19.19 12.50 -19.85
C GLU A 257 -19.60 11.19 -20.54
N ALA A 258 -18.67 10.48 -21.17
CA ALA A 258 -18.95 9.23 -21.90
C ALA A 258 -19.45 8.07 -21.03
N VAL A 259 -19.37 8.20 -19.70
CA VAL A 259 -19.87 7.21 -18.74
C VAL A 259 -20.95 7.76 -17.82
N ASP A 260 -21.49 8.95 -18.12
CA ASP A 260 -22.48 9.64 -17.28
C ASP A 260 -22.01 9.77 -15.81
N TRP A 261 -20.76 10.21 -15.62
CA TRP A 261 -20.14 10.22 -14.29
C TRP A 261 -20.91 11.11 -13.32
N HIS A 262 -21.06 10.66 -12.07
CA HIS A 262 -21.65 11.43 -10.97
C HIS A 262 -20.74 11.34 -9.74
N GLY A 263 -20.53 12.47 -9.08
CA GLY A 263 -19.63 12.59 -7.93
C GLY A 263 -18.23 13.10 -8.31
N VAL A 264 -17.28 12.91 -7.41
CA VAL A 264 -15.90 13.40 -7.58
C VAL A 264 -15.05 12.42 -8.39
N ALA A 265 -14.10 12.95 -9.15
CA ALA A 265 -13.06 12.18 -9.82
C ALA A 265 -11.77 13.00 -9.94
N MET A 266 -10.64 12.30 -10.02
CA MET A 266 -9.38 12.89 -10.47
C MET A 266 -8.85 12.09 -11.65
N VAL A 267 -8.73 12.76 -12.80
CA VAL A 267 -8.09 12.21 -14.00
C VAL A 267 -6.61 12.57 -13.96
N GLU A 268 -5.76 11.56 -13.97
CA GLU A 268 -4.31 11.73 -13.91
C GLU A 268 -3.69 11.66 -15.29
N PHE A 269 -2.84 12.62 -15.59
CA PHE A 269 -2.05 12.71 -16.80
C PHE A 269 -0.56 12.76 -16.46
N LYS A 270 0.24 12.43 -17.45
CA LYS A 270 1.67 12.70 -17.44
C LYS A 270 2.05 13.44 -18.70
N MET A 271 2.85 14.49 -18.59
CA MET A 271 3.44 15.14 -19.75
C MET A 271 4.47 14.21 -20.36
N ASP A 272 4.26 13.79 -21.61
CA ASP A 272 5.22 13.00 -22.36
C ASP A 272 6.30 13.91 -22.91
N GLY A 273 7.46 13.98 -22.24
CA GLY A 273 8.53 14.91 -22.59
C GLY A 273 9.11 14.69 -24.00
N GLU A 274 8.94 13.50 -24.59
CA GLU A 274 9.38 13.21 -25.96
C GLU A 274 8.41 13.73 -27.03
N ARG A 275 7.11 13.76 -26.72
CA ARG A 275 6.03 14.10 -27.65
C ARG A 275 5.34 15.43 -27.33
N ASP A 276 5.80 16.11 -26.28
CA ASP A 276 5.28 17.36 -25.72
C ASP A 276 3.74 17.40 -25.62
N ARG A 277 3.16 16.33 -25.09
CA ARG A 277 1.70 16.21 -24.92
C ARG A 277 1.33 15.47 -23.63
N PRO A 278 0.20 15.80 -22.98
CA PRO A 278 -0.32 15.00 -21.89
C PRO A 278 -0.77 13.63 -22.41
N VAL A 279 -0.54 12.59 -21.61
CA VAL A 279 -1.11 11.26 -21.82
C VAL A 279 -1.79 10.78 -20.54
N LEU A 280 -2.95 10.16 -20.69
CA LEU A 280 -3.74 9.62 -19.60
C LEU A 280 -2.99 8.50 -18.87
N MET A 281 -3.02 8.53 -17.54
CA MET A 281 -2.36 7.55 -16.68
C MET A 281 -3.37 6.68 -15.93
N GLU A 282 -4.37 7.30 -15.32
CA GLU A 282 -5.48 6.62 -14.63
C GLU A 282 -6.60 7.61 -14.29
N VAL A 283 -7.76 7.09 -13.88
CA VAL A 283 -8.83 7.88 -13.26
C VAL A 283 -9.06 7.35 -11.84
N ASN A 284 -8.95 8.24 -10.87
CA ASN A 284 -9.29 7.96 -9.49
C ASN A 284 -10.76 8.35 -9.26
N GLY A 285 -11.64 7.34 -9.29
CA GLY A 285 -13.09 7.50 -9.14
C GLY A 285 -13.58 7.68 -7.70
N ARG A 286 -12.67 8.06 -6.79
CA ARG A 286 -12.86 8.20 -5.35
C ARG A 286 -12.00 9.36 -4.85
N TRP A 287 -12.01 9.63 -3.55
CA TRP A 287 -11.22 10.72 -2.96
C TRP A 287 -9.71 10.46 -3.07
N TRP A 288 -8.92 11.48 -3.38
CA TRP A 288 -7.48 11.34 -3.62
C TRP A 288 -6.64 12.07 -2.57
N GLY A 289 -5.41 11.61 -2.35
CA GLY A 289 -4.55 12.14 -1.29
C GLY A 289 -4.26 13.64 -1.42
N SER A 290 -4.18 14.19 -2.63
CA SER A 290 -3.93 15.62 -2.84
C SER A 290 -5.19 16.51 -2.78
N LEU A 291 -6.33 15.99 -2.31
CA LEU A 291 -7.61 16.72 -2.21
C LEU A 291 -7.49 18.05 -1.46
N GLN A 292 -6.71 18.07 -0.36
CA GLN A 292 -6.55 19.26 0.48
C GLN A 292 -6.01 20.47 -0.31
N LEU A 293 -5.23 20.24 -1.37
CA LEU A 293 -4.74 21.31 -2.24
C LEU A 293 -5.89 22.12 -2.87
N ALA A 294 -6.92 21.44 -3.38
CA ALA A 294 -8.04 22.11 -4.03
C ALA A 294 -8.83 22.94 -3.02
N VAL A 295 -9.05 22.40 -1.81
CA VAL A 295 -9.71 23.11 -0.72
C VAL A 295 -8.94 24.37 -0.34
N ASP A 296 -7.61 24.26 -0.16
CA ASP A 296 -6.76 25.40 0.16
C ASP A 296 -6.69 26.43 -0.98
N ALA A 297 -6.80 26.00 -2.24
CA ALA A 297 -6.81 26.88 -3.40
C ALA A 297 -8.17 27.58 -3.62
N GLY A 298 -9.24 27.11 -2.96
CA GLY A 298 -10.58 27.72 -2.99
C GLY A 298 -11.70 26.85 -3.56
N ILE A 299 -11.42 25.62 -4.04
CA ILE A 299 -12.44 24.68 -4.54
C ILE A 299 -12.70 23.61 -3.49
N ASN A 300 -13.79 23.77 -2.74
CA ASN A 300 -14.15 22.86 -1.67
C ASN A 300 -14.98 21.65 -2.18
N PHE A 301 -14.33 20.70 -2.86
CA PHE A 301 -15.00 19.49 -3.40
C PHE A 301 -15.86 18.71 -2.38
N PRO A 302 -15.41 18.45 -1.13
CA PRO A 302 -16.26 17.77 -0.15
C PRO A 302 -17.58 18.51 0.12
N PHE A 303 -17.51 19.83 0.31
CA PHE A 303 -18.70 20.63 0.58
C PHE A 303 -19.59 20.77 -0.66
N LEU A 304 -19.01 20.95 -1.85
CA LEU A 304 -19.76 21.01 -3.11
C LEU A 304 -20.49 19.69 -3.39
N LEU A 305 -19.86 18.53 -3.14
CA LEU A 305 -20.52 17.23 -3.27
C LEU A 305 -21.66 17.08 -2.25
N TYR A 306 -21.44 17.53 -1.01
CA TYR A 306 -22.49 17.55 0.01
C TYR A 306 -23.69 18.40 -0.43
N GLN A 307 -23.45 19.62 -0.94
CA GLN A 307 -24.51 20.50 -1.43
C GLN A 307 -25.24 19.91 -2.64
N LEU A 308 -24.50 19.33 -3.58
CA LEU A 308 -25.07 18.64 -4.74
C LEU A 308 -26.00 17.50 -4.31
N ALA A 309 -25.53 16.68 -3.37
CA ALA A 309 -26.32 15.57 -2.84
C ALA A 309 -27.56 16.06 -2.08
N MET A 310 -27.53 17.25 -1.49
CA MET A 310 -28.69 17.86 -0.81
C MET A 310 -29.70 18.51 -1.76
N ASP A 311 -29.50 18.43 -3.07
CA ASP A 311 -30.33 19.09 -4.09
C ASP A 311 -30.41 20.61 -3.87
N HIS A 312 -29.38 21.20 -3.25
CA HIS A 312 -29.32 22.64 -3.05
C HIS A 312 -29.11 23.37 -4.40
N PRO A 313 -29.66 24.59 -4.55
CA PRO A 313 -29.49 25.37 -5.78
C PRO A 313 -28.00 25.55 -6.12
N ARG A 314 -27.65 25.43 -7.42
CA ARG A 314 -26.29 25.61 -7.96
C ARG A 314 -25.74 27.06 -7.85
N GLN A 315 -26.26 27.86 -6.92
CA GLN A 315 -26.12 29.32 -6.87
C GLN A 315 -24.74 29.81 -6.40
N SER A 316 -23.87 28.92 -5.90
CA SER A 316 -22.54 29.29 -5.40
C SER A 316 -21.42 28.42 -5.96
N LEU A 317 -21.41 28.17 -7.27
CA LEU A 317 -20.26 27.53 -7.90
C LEU A 317 -19.07 28.49 -7.88
N PRO A 318 -17.88 28.05 -7.45
CA PRO A 318 -16.70 28.90 -7.45
C PRO A 318 -16.36 29.34 -8.88
N THR A 319 -16.17 30.65 -9.08
CA THR A 319 -15.82 31.25 -10.39
C THR A 319 -14.35 31.08 -10.77
N GLY A 320 -13.53 30.56 -9.86
CA GLY A 320 -12.10 30.30 -10.05
C GLY A 320 -11.42 29.85 -8.76
N TYR A 321 -10.11 29.65 -8.83
CA TYR A 321 -9.27 29.29 -7.69
C TYR A 321 -7.89 29.94 -7.79
N ARG A 322 -7.16 29.96 -6.67
CA ARG A 322 -5.82 30.53 -6.59
C ARG A 322 -4.80 29.59 -7.25
N VAL A 323 -4.30 29.99 -8.42
CA VAL A 323 -3.18 29.33 -9.12
C VAL A 323 -1.87 29.60 -8.36
N GLY A 324 -0.97 28.61 -8.30
CA GLY A 324 0.29 28.70 -7.56
C GLY A 324 0.21 28.32 -6.08
N THR A 325 -0.98 27.97 -5.58
CA THR A 325 -1.17 27.43 -4.22
C THR A 325 -0.41 26.10 -4.12
N ARG A 326 0.38 25.92 -3.06
CA ARG A 326 1.13 24.68 -2.83
C ARG A 326 0.59 23.91 -1.64
N SER A 327 0.65 22.58 -1.73
CA SER A 327 0.29 21.68 -0.63
C SER A 327 1.39 20.65 -0.43
N ARG A 328 1.90 20.56 0.80
CA ARG A 328 3.03 19.69 1.17
C ARG A 328 2.63 18.72 2.27
N TRP A 329 2.83 17.42 2.02
CA TRP A 329 2.79 16.38 3.05
C TRP A 329 4.19 16.23 3.63
N PHE A 330 4.44 16.79 4.82
CA PHE A 330 5.79 16.90 5.35
C PHE A 330 6.48 15.55 5.51
N LEU A 331 5.85 14.58 6.19
CA LEU A 331 6.46 13.27 6.44
C LEU A 331 6.65 12.45 5.16
N GLY A 332 5.73 12.56 4.20
CA GLY A 332 5.92 11.95 2.88
C GLY A 332 7.07 12.57 2.10
N ASP A 333 7.26 13.88 2.21
CA ASP A 333 8.35 14.59 1.58
C ASP A 333 9.70 14.36 2.28
N LEU A 334 9.69 14.11 3.59
CA LEU A 334 10.84 13.61 4.33
C LEU A 334 11.24 12.23 3.82
N ASP A 335 10.28 11.32 3.63
CA ASP A 335 10.55 10.00 3.06
C ASP A 335 11.07 10.08 1.62
N HIS A 336 10.58 11.02 0.80
CA HIS A 336 11.15 11.31 -0.52
C HIS A 336 12.64 11.67 -0.40
N LEU A 337 12.98 12.59 0.50
CA LEU A 337 14.37 12.99 0.75
C LEU A 337 15.23 11.79 1.20
N LEU A 338 14.76 11.04 2.20
CA LEU A 338 15.47 9.88 2.72
C LEU A 338 15.70 8.82 1.64
N LEU A 339 14.72 8.55 0.78
CA LEU A 339 14.89 7.65 -0.36
C LEU A 339 15.98 8.15 -1.32
N ARG A 340 15.98 9.44 -1.68
CA ARG A 340 17.01 10.03 -2.57
C ARG A 340 18.41 9.97 -1.95
N LEU A 341 18.53 10.10 -0.63
CA LEU A 341 19.82 10.06 0.07
C LEU A 341 20.36 8.63 0.25
N THR A 342 19.47 7.66 0.50
CA THR A 342 19.85 6.28 0.86
C THR A 342 19.93 5.34 -0.34
N ARG A 343 19.16 5.56 -1.41
CA ARG A 343 19.12 4.66 -2.57
C ARG A 343 19.82 5.27 -3.79
N SER A 344 20.36 4.42 -4.66
CA SER A 344 20.91 4.85 -5.95
C SER A 344 19.79 5.23 -6.93
N ASP A 345 20.10 6.09 -7.90
CA ASP A 345 19.16 6.48 -8.95
C ASP A 345 18.67 5.27 -9.76
N ALA A 346 19.53 4.26 -9.96
CA ALA A 346 19.16 2.99 -10.60
C ALA A 346 18.12 2.19 -9.78
N GLN A 347 18.29 2.08 -8.46
CA GLN A 347 17.33 1.41 -7.56
C GLN A 347 16.00 2.15 -7.49
N LEU A 348 16.03 3.47 -7.59
CA LEU A 348 14.83 4.31 -7.61
C LEU A 348 14.21 4.43 -9.00
N ASN A 349 14.84 3.87 -10.04
CA ASN A 349 14.45 4.04 -11.44
C ASN A 349 14.34 5.53 -11.86
N MET A 350 15.25 6.38 -11.39
CA MET A 350 15.24 7.81 -11.70
C MET A 350 15.61 8.08 -13.17
N PRO A 351 15.02 9.11 -13.82
CA PRO A 351 15.49 9.63 -15.10
C PRO A 351 16.94 10.12 -15.04
N VAL A 352 17.64 10.11 -16.19
CA VAL A 352 19.05 10.56 -16.29
C VAL A 352 19.25 12.01 -15.80
N ASN A 353 18.26 12.89 -16.03
CA ASN A 353 18.32 14.30 -15.66
C ASN A 353 17.67 14.61 -14.29
N SER A 354 17.67 13.64 -13.37
CA SER A 354 17.07 13.83 -12.06
C SER A 354 17.88 14.78 -11.18
N PRO A 355 17.24 15.56 -10.28
CA PRO A 355 17.95 16.44 -9.36
C PRO A 355 19.02 15.68 -8.56
N SER A 356 20.18 16.29 -8.32
CA SER A 356 21.22 15.68 -7.48
C SER A 356 20.76 15.52 -6.02
N ARG A 357 21.43 14.64 -5.27
CA ARG A 357 21.15 14.45 -3.83
C ARG A 357 21.23 15.76 -3.04
N TRP A 358 22.26 16.57 -3.29
CA TRP A 358 22.41 17.89 -2.67
C TRP A 358 21.29 18.83 -3.04
N ARG A 359 20.85 18.81 -4.31
CA ARG A 359 19.72 19.62 -4.74
C ARG A 359 18.43 19.20 -4.02
N CYS A 360 18.19 17.90 -3.83
CA CYS A 360 17.06 17.40 -3.05
C CYS A 360 17.07 17.89 -1.60
N VAL A 361 18.24 17.96 -0.94
CA VAL A 361 18.36 18.53 0.41
C VAL A 361 17.97 20.01 0.41
N ILE A 362 18.50 20.78 -0.54
CA ILE A 362 18.16 22.21 -0.69
C ILE A 362 16.66 22.39 -0.93
N ASP A 363 16.07 21.61 -1.85
CA ASP A 363 14.64 21.69 -2.17
C ASP A 363 13.74 21.26 -0.99
N PHE A 364 14.20 20.35 -0.13
CA PHE A 364 13.50 19.97 1.09
C PHE A 364 13.52 21.09 2.14
N LEU A 365 14.68 21.72 2.33
CA LEU A 365 14.88 22.82 3.28
C LEU A 365 14.32 24.16 2.79
N SER A 366 14.08 24.28 1.48
CA SER A 366 13.52 25.49 0.90
C SER A 366 12.22 25.87 1.60
N PRO A 367 12.09 27.09 2.12
CA PRO A 367 10.84 27.54 2.69
C PRO A 367 9.77 27.52 1.61
N GLY A 368 8.60 26.98 1.95
CA GLY A 368 7.41 27.18 1.13
C GLY A 368 7.07 28.66 1.15
N GLY A 369 6.87 29.27 -0.02
CA GLY A 369 6.39 30.65 -0.09
C GLY A 369 5.07 30.85 0.66
N ARG A 370 4.55 32.09 0.67
CA ARG A 370 3.35 32.47 1.43
C ARG A 370 2.11 31.61 1.14
N ASP A 371 2.01 31.04 -0.06
CA ASP A 371 0.87 30.22 -0.51
C ASP A 371 1.12 28.71 -0.39
N GLN A 372 2.09 28.28 0.44
CA GLN A 372 2.28 26.86 0.76
C GLN A 372 1.57 26.47 2.06
N TYR A 373 0.73 25.45 1.97
CA TYR A 373 0.00 24.87 3.08
C TYR A 373 0.48 23.45 3.41
N TRP A 374 0.42 23.11 4.69
CA TRP A 374 0.68 21.75 5.16
C TRP A 374 -0.57 20.89 5.05
N GLU A 375 -0.42 19.67 4.55
CA GLU A 375 -1.54 18.75 4.39
C GLU A 375 -2.06 18.28 5.76
N VAL A 376 -1.16 17.91 6.67
CA VAL A 376 -1.51 17.35 7.98
C VAL A 376 -1.27 18.36 9.12
N GLU A 377 -0.12 19.02 9.12
CA GLU A 377 0.36 19.93 10.18
C GLU A 377 -0.36 21.30 10.17
N ARG A 378 -1.59 21.33 10.70
CA ARG A 378 -2.40 22.56 10.78
C ARG A 378 -2.52 23.06 12.21
N TRP A 379 -2.27 24.35 12.42
CA TRP A 379 -2.38 25.00 13.73
C TRP A 379 -3.79 24.91 14.34
N VAL A 380 -4.82 25.00 13.51
CA VAL A 380 -6.22 24.90 13.94
C VAL A 380 -6.67 23.46 14.22
N ASP A 381 -5.86 22.46 13.87
CA ASP A 381 -6.16 21.03 14.03
C ASP A 381 -4.86 20.21 14.15
N LEU A 382 -4.20 20.33 15.30
CA LEU A 382 -2.87 19.75 15.55
C LEU A 382 -2.90 18.25 15.90
N ASN A 383 -4.04 17.69 16.27
CA ASN A 383 -4.14 16.29 16.73
C ASN A 383 -3.77 15.29 15.62
N PRO A 384 -4.22 15.43 14.36
CA PRO A 384 -3.75 14.59 13.26
C PRO A 384 -2.23 14.62 13.06
N ALA A 385 -1.61 15.80 13.22
CA ALA A 385 -0.15 15.92 13.13
C ALA A 385 0.53 15.14 14.26
N ARG A 386 0.11 15.32 15.52
CA ARG A 386 0.65 14.54 16.65
C ARG A 386 0.46 13.04 16.45
N TYR A 387 -0.68 12.62 15.92
CA TYR A 387 -0.96 11.22 15.60
C TYR A 387 -0.04 10.66 14.52
N GLU A 388 0.09 11.36 13.38
CA GLU A 388 0.94 10.92 12.27
C GLU A 388 2.41 10.90 12.67
N TRP A 389 2.90 11.96 13.31
CA TRP A 389 4.25 12.03 13.84
C TRP A 389 4.51 10.96 14.90
N GLY A 390 3.56 10.71 15.80
CA GLY A 390 3.66 9.64 16.79
C GLY A 390 3.76 8.26 16.12
N ARG A 391 2.97 8.00 15.07
CA ARG A 391 3.07 6.76 14.28
C ARG A 391 4.39 6.66 13.54
N TYR A 392 4.83 7.74 12.90
CA TYR A 392 6.09 7.81 12.18
C TYR A 392 7.24 7.54 13.13
N ILE A 393 7.36 8.29 14.23
CA ILE A 393 8.38 8.11 15.26
C ILE A 393 8.32 6.71 15.86
N ARG A 394 7.16 6.12 16.15
CA ARG A 394 7.07 4.73 16.64
C ARG A 394 7.58 3.72 15.62
N ALA A 395 7.38 3.97 14.33
CA ALA A 395 7.99 3.15 13.29
C ALA A 395 9.50 3.41 13.15
N LEU A 396 9.98 4.60 13.57
CA LEU A 396 11.40 4.96 13.70
C LEU A 396 12.04 4.53 15.04
N LEU A 397 11.28 4.16 16.06
CA LEU A 397 11.83 3.83 17.38
C LEU A 397 11.86 2.31 17.50
N PRO A 398 13.04 1.67 17.51
CA PRO A 398 13.14 0.28 17.91
C PRO A 398 12.98 0.25 19.44
N PHE A 399 11.76 0.21 19.97
CA PHE A 399 11.59 0.10 21.42
C PHE A 399 10.60 -0.98 21.84
N SER A 400 11.14 -1.91 22.63
CA SER A 400 10.60 -2.15 23.96
C SER A 400 11.60 -1.63 25.01
N ASP A 401 11.20 -0.60 25.74
CA ASP A 401 11.51 -0.14 27.12
C ASP A 401 12.76 -0.57 27.94
N ARG A 402 13.86 -1.08 27.38
CA ARG A 402 15.05 -1.45 28.20
C ARG A 402 16.33 -0.66 27.96
N LEU A 403 16.42 0.10 26.86
CA LEU A 403 17.68 0.71 26.41
C LEU A 403 17.98 2.12 26.95
N TRP A 404 17.02 2.80 27.58
CA TRP A 404 17.27 4.13 28.15
C TRP A 404 18.10 4.12 29.44
N ARG A 405 18.44 2.95 30.00
CA ARG A 405 19.24 2.83 31.25
C ARG A 405 20.74 2.59 31.06
N THR A 406 21.25 2.43 29.84
CA THR A 406 22.64 2.02 29.60
C THR A 406 23.31 2.77 28.45
N MET A 407 23.03 4.07 28.27
CA MET A 407 23.87 4.90 27.41
C MET A 407 25.15 5.31 28.15
N ALA A 408 26.19 4.49 28.00
CA ALA A 408 27.56 4.92 28.06
C ALA A 408 28.34 4.33 26.87
N LEU A 409 28.88 5.25 26.06
CA LEU A 409 30.06 5.13 25.18
C LEU A 409 29.89 4.56 23.75
N PRO A 410 30.78 5.00 22.82
CA PRO A 410 30.43 5.43 21.46
C PRO A 410 31.09 4.57 20.37
N PHE A 411 30.99 5.01 19.12
CA PHE A 411 31.69 4.44 17.96
C PHE A 411 31.26 3.02 17.58
N HIS A 412 30.14 2.89 16.84
CA HIS A 412 29.86 1.86 15.81
C HIS A 412 28.53 2.16 15.06
N ALA A 413 27.88 3.30 15.33
CA ALA A 413 26.54 3.64 14.86
C ALA A 413 26.40 3.88 13.34
N GLY A 414 27.50 4.01 12.58
CA GLY A 414 27.45 4.44 11.17
C GLY A 414 26.81 3.42 10.22
N SER A 415 27.28 2.17 10.23
CA SER A 415 26.79 1.13 9.31
C SER A 415 25.40 0.61 9.72
N MET A 416 25.16 0.50 11.04
CA MET A 416 23.85 0.13 11.57
C MET A 416 22.80 1.21 11.33
N ALA A 417 23.12 2.50 11.47
CA ALA A 417 22.18 3.57 11.15
C ALA A 417 21.86 3.64 9.65
N LEU A 418 22.83 3.36 8.77
CA LEU A 418 22.60 3.31 7.32
C LEU A 418 21.74 2.13 6.89
N GLU A 419 22.05 0.89 7.31
CA GLU A 419 21.17 -0.27 7.05
C GLU A 419 19.77 -0.09 7.67
N TRP A 420 19.70 0.61 8.80
CA TRP A 420 18.45 0.91 9.49
C TRP A 420 17.63 2.00 8.78
N LEU A 421 18.26 3.05 8.24
CA LEU A 421 17.65 4.08 7.39
C LEU A 421 17.23 3.53 6.02
N GLU A 422 18.01 2.61 5.44
CA GLU A 422 17.72 1.98 4.13
C GLU A 422 16.42 1.15 4.14
N ARG A 423 16.12 0.51 5.27
CA ARG A 423 14.96 -0.37 5.49
C ARG A 423 13.75 0.33 6.13
N LEU A 424 13.90 1.60 6.49
CA LEU A 424 12.86 2.43 7.07
C LEU A 424 11.56 2.51 6.23
N PRO A 425 11.62 2.67 4.89
CA PRO A 425 10.43 2.74 4.06
C PRO A 425 9.63 1.43 4.04
N ASP A 426 10.34 0.29 4.05
CA ASP A 426 9.74 -1.04 4.01
C ASP A 426 9.08 -1.38 5.36
N ARG A 427 9.67 -0.91 6.46
CA ARG A 427 9.11 -1.01 7.82
C ARG A 427 7.87 -0.14 8.05
N LEU A 428 7.82 1.04 7.42
CA LEU A 428 6.66 1.94 7.44
C LEU A 428 5.50 1.40 6.60
N ALA A 429 5.79 0.66 5.52
CA ALA A 429 4.80 0.02 4.65
C ALA A 429 4.19 -1.25 5.29
N ALA A 430 4.95 -1.95 6.13
CA ALA A 430 4.48 -3.05 6.96
C ALA A 430 3.67 -2.53 8.16
N GLY A 431 2.52 -1.88 7.89
CA GLY A 431 1.52 -1.63 8.92
C GLY A 431 1.24 -2.95 9.64
N ARG A 432 1.46 -2.98 10.96
CA ARG A 432 1.36 -4.18 11.78
C ARG A 432 -0.05 -4.78 11.67
N GLU A 433 -0.24 -5.72 10.75
CA GLU A 433 -1.33 -6.68 10.84
C GLU A 433 -1.15 -7.46 12.15
N PHE A 434 -2.01 -7.19 13.12
CA PHE A 434 -2.11 -7.99 14.34
C PHE A 434 -2.57 -9.40 13.95
N VAL A 435 -1.60 -10.30 13.72
CA VAL A 435 -1.86 -11.73 13.81
C VAL A 435 -2.12 -12.03 15.28
N ALA A 436 -3.24 -12.68 15.57
CA ALA A 436 -3.58 -13.14 16.91
C ALA A 436 -2.36 -13.87 17.52
N ARG A 437 -1.96 -13.50 18.75
CA ARG A 437 -0.90 -14.23 19.44
C ARG A 437 -1.38 -15.68 19.63
N PRO A 438 -0.62 -16.69 19.17
CA PRO A 438 -1.00 -18.08 19.43
C PRO A 438 -1.05 -18.29 20.95
N ARG A 439 -2.11 -18.96 21.44
CA ARG A 439 -2.22 -19.32 22.86
C ARG A 439 -1.26 -20.47 23.15
N PRO A 440 -0.38 -20.36 24.16
CA PRO A 440 0.65 -21.36 24.45
C PRO A 440 0.14 -22.80 24.59
N GLU A 441 -1.03 -22.98 25.19
CA GLU A 441 -1.63 -24.30 25.47
C GLU A 441 -2.14 -25.04 24.22
N ALA A 442 -2.25 -24.36 23.09
CA ALA A 442 -2.84 -24.88 21.86
C ALA A 442 -1.81 -25.28 20.79
N VAL A 443 -0.51 -24.98 20.98
CA VAL A 443 0.53 -25.27 19.97
C VAL A 443 1.26 -26.56 20.34
N ARG A 444 1.03 -27.63 19.59
CA ARG A 444 1.73 -28.92 19.73
C ARG A 444 2.59 -29.26 18.52
N SER A 445 2.34 -28.60 17.39
CA SER A 445 3.05 -28.82 16.12
C SER A 445 3.45 -27.49 15.46
N ILE A 446 4.72 -27.41 15.05
CA ILE A 446 5.32 -26.25 14.37
C ILE A 446 5.88 -26.69 13.02
N LEU A 447 5.42 -26.04 11.96
CA LEU A 447 5.96 -26.21 10.62
C LEU A 447 6.76 -24.97 10.21
N VAL A 448 8.00 -25.15 9.76
CA VAL A 448 8.89 -24.05 9.41
C VAL A 448 9.07 -24.00 7.90
N ALA A 449 8.67 -22.89 7.28
CA ALA A 449 8.69 -22.71 5.84
C ALA A 449 9.70 -21.63 5.40
N CYS A 450 10.52 -21.98 4.40
CA CYS A 450 11.30 -21.02 3.61
C CYS A 450 11.32 -21.44 2.14
N THR A 451 12.02 -20.72 1.25
CA THR A 451 12.04 -20.98 -0.19
C THR A 451 12.50 -22.41 -0.50
N GLY A 452 13.81 -22.68 -0.40
CA GLY A 452 14.38 -23.95 -0.84
C GLY A 452 14.46 -25.05 0.22
N ASN A 453 14.18 -24.77 1.49
CA ASN A 453 14.39 -25.70 2.62
C ASN A 453 15.80 -26.30 2.71
N VAL A 454 16.80 -25.51 2.31
CA VAL A 454 18.21 -25.88 2.34
C VAL A 454 19.05 -25.06 3.32
N CYS A 455 18.62 -23.85 3.70
CA CYS A 455 19.40 -22.94 4.57
C CYS A 455 18.67 -22.56 5.85
N ARG A 456 17.67 -21.67 5.75
CA ARG A 456 16.98 -21.05 6.89
C ARG A 456 16.10 -22.02 7.67
N SER A 457 15.11 -22.65 7.02
CA SER A 457 14.15 -23.52 7.72
C SER A 457 14.77 -24.79 8.35
N PRO A 458 15.82 -25.43 7.77
CA PRO A 458 16.51 -26.53 8.45
C PRO A 458 17.23 -26.10 9.73
N LEU A 459 17.90 -24.92 9.71
CA LEU A 459 18.57 -24.37 10.91
C LEU A 459 17.57 -24.09 12.03
N VAL A 460 16.41 -23.52 11.68
CA VAL A 460 15.33 -23.25 12.64
C VAL A 460 14.79 -24.55 13.24
N GLU A 461 14.49 -25.56 12.41
CA GLU A 461 14.02 -26.86 12.88
C GLU A 461 15.01 -27.52 13.84
N ALA A 462 16.29 -27.61 13.46
CA ALA A 462 17.31 -28.22 14.29
C ALA A 462 17.50 -27.46 15.61
N TYR A 463 17.52 -26.13 15.57
CA TYR A 463 17.65 -25.31 16.76
C TYR A 463 16.46 -25.47 17.71
N LEU A 464 15.22 -25.38 17.21
CA LEU A 464 14.02 -25.56 18.03
C LEU A 464 13.97 -26.95 18.65
N LYS A 465 14.33 -28.02 17.93
CA LYS A 465 14.35 -29.39 18.47
C LYS A 465 15.30 -29.52 19.66
N VAL A 466 16.52 -28.99 19.54
CA VAL A 466 17.52 -29.01 20.63
C VAL A 466 17.02 -28.20 21.82
N GLN A 467 16.49 -26.99 21.58
CA GLN A 467 16.00 -26.12 22.65
C GLN A 467 14.75 -26.68 23.35
N CYS A 468 13.83 -27.31 22.61
CA CYS A 468 12.66 -27.97 23.19
C CYS A 468 13.07 -29.12 24.11
N LEU A 469 14.04 -29.95 23.70
CA LEU A 469 14.57 -31.02 24.54
C LEU A 469 15.20 -30.46 25.83
N GLN A 470 15.98 -29.39 25.73
CA GLN A 470 16.59 -28.72 26.89
C GLN A 470 15.56 -28.10 27.83
N ARG A 471 14.45 -27.58 27.29
CA ARG A 471 13.37 -26.94 28.05
C ARG A 471 12.25 -27.91 28.49
N GLY A 472 12.34 -29.20 28.15
CA GLY A 472 11.32 -30.20 28.45
C GLY A 472 9.98 -29.98 27.72
N LEU A 473 9.99 -29.32 26.57
CA LEU A 473 8.81 -29.07 25.75
C LEU A 473 8.59 -30.20 24.74
N SER A 474 7.37 -30.70 24.65
CA SER A 474 6.97 -31.70 23.64
C SER A 474 6.28 -31.02 22.46
N LEU A 475 7.05 -30.71 21.42
CA LEU A 475 6.58 -30.10 20.17
C LEU A 475 7.01 -30.95 18.96
N ASP A 476 6.08 -31.24 18.05
CA ASP A 476 6.43 -31.80 16.73
C ASP A 476 6.90 -30.66 15.82
N ILE A 477 8.19 -30.66 15.47
CA ILE A 477 8.80 -29.59 14.67
C ILE A 477 9.29 -30.19 13.35
N ARG A 478 8.87 -29.59 12.24
CA ARG A 478 9.27 -30.00 10.89
C ARG A 478 9.57 -28.78 10.04
N SER A 479 10.43 -28.90 9.03
CA SER A 479 10.66 -27.86 8.03
C SER A 479 10.29 -28.29 6.61
N VAL A 480 9.90 -27.30 5.81
CA VAL A 480 9.48 -27.48 4.43
C VAL A 480 9.94 -26.33 3.55
N GLY A 481 9.99 -26.62 2.25
CA GLY A 481 10.37 -25.71 1.19
C GLY A 481 9.15 -25.35 0.38
N LEU A 482 9.01 -24.06 0.18
CA LEU A 482 7.92 -23.43 -0.54
C LEU A 482 8.14 -23.44 -2.05
N ASP A 483 9.40 -23.53 -2.47
CA ASP A 483 9.83 -23.74 -3.85
C ASP A 483 11.12 -24.59 -3.80
N THR A 484 10.93 -25.92 -3.69
CA THR A 484 12.04 -26.87 -3.55
C THR A 484 11.71 -28.22 -4.19
N SER A 485 12.74 -28.92 -4.65
CA SER A 485 12.63 -30.34 -5.00
C SER A 485 13.00 -31.20 -3.78
N PRO A 486 12.19 -32.22 -3.41
CA PRO A 486 12.42 -33.01 -2.20
C PRO A 486 13.67 -33.89 -2.29
N GLY A 487 14.23 -34.27 -1.14
CA GLY A 487 15.30 -35.25 -1.02
C GLY A 487 16.74 -34.71 -1.05
N HIS A 488 16.94 -33.40 -1.18
CA HIS A 488 18.27 -32.79 -1.16
C HIS A 488 18.78 -32.57 0.28
N PRO A 489 20.10 -32.65 0.54
CA PRO A 489 20.66 -32.30 1.84
C PRO A 489 20.55 -30.80 2.13
N ALA A 490 20.78 -30.41 3.39
CA ALA A 490 20.97 -29.01 3.73
C ALA A 490 22.19 -28.41 3.01
N ASN A 491 22.20 -27.09 2.82
CA ASN A 491 23.32 -26.39 2.22
C ASN A 491 24.59 -26.59 3.08
N PRO A 492 25.76 -26.87 2.48
CA PRO A 492 27.00 -27.11 3.22
C PRO A 492 27.38 -26.00 4.20
N SER A 493 27.10 -24.73 3.86
CA SER A 493 27.38 -23.59 4.74
C SER A 493 26.42 -23.53 5.93
N ALA A 494 25.16 -23.93 5.72
CA ALA A 494 24.19 -24.10 6.82
C ALA A 494 24.59 -25.26 7.73
N GLN A 495 25.08 -26.38 7.17
CA GLN A 495 25.63 -27.49 7.95
C GLN A 495 26.82 -27.04 8.79
N LYS A 496 27.78 -26.34 8.17
CA LYS A 496 28.97 -25.81 8.82
C LYS A 496 28.64 -24.88 10.00
N VAL A 497 27.73 -23.91 9.80
CA VAL A 497 27.31 -23.01 10.87
C VAL A 497 26.50 -23.76 11.94
N GLY A 498 25.60 -24.66 11.54
CA GLY A 498 24.86 -25.51 12.47
C GLY A 498 25.79 -26.30 13.39
N SER A 499 26.82 -26.96 12.84
CA SER A 499 27.78 -27.74 13.62
C SER A 499 28.59 -26.89 14.61
N ARG A 500 28.96 -25.65 14.25
CA ARG A 500 29.63 -24.72 15.18
C ARG A 500 28.78 -24.40 16.41
N HIS A 501 27.46 -24.44 16.26
CA HIS A 501 26.49 -24.18 17.33
C HIS A 501 25.87 -25.46 17.91
N GLY A 502 26.48 -26.62 17.68
CA GLY A 502 26.03 -27.90 18.23
C GLY A 502 24.75 -28.45 17.60
N LEU A 503 24.39 -28.03 16.38
CA LEU A 503 23.26 -28.55 15.62
C LEU A 503 23.74 -29.52 14.54
N SER A 504 23.07 -30.67 14.39
CA SER A 504 23.26 -31.55 13.22
C SER A 504 22.13 -31.34 12.21
N LEU A 505 22.50 -31.23 10.94
CA LEU A 505 21.61 -31.18 9.78
C LEU A 505 21.83 -32.39 8.84
N ASP A 506 22.54 -33.43 9.30
CA ASP A 506 22.99 -34.53 8.42
C ASP A 506 21.84 -35.40 7.93
N SER A 507 20.84 -35.57 8.80
CA SER A 507 19.59 -36.27 8.49
C SER A 507 18.56 -35.41 7.75
N HIS A 508 18.81 -34.10 7.62
CA HIS A 508 17.87 -33.20 6.94
C HIS A 508 17.73 -33.56 5.47
N ARG A 509 16.49 -33.61 4.99
CA ARG A 509 16.18 -33.73 3.56
C ARG A 509 15.12 -32.70 3.21
N THR A 510 15.32 -31.99 2.11
CA THR A 510 14.34 -31.02 1.62
C THR A 510 13.00 -31.70 1.46
N THR A 511 11.95 -31.04 1.92
CA THR A 511 10.57 -31.52 1.82
C THR A 511 9.73 -30.40 1.22
N MET A 512 8.96 -30.68 0.17
CA MET A 512 8.08 -29.67 -0.43
C MET A 512 6.86 -29.43 0.48
N PHE A 513 6.48 -28.17 0.64
CA PHE A 513 5.25 -27.81 1.33
C PHE A 513 4.04 -28.40 0.61
N THR A 514 3.08 -28.92 1.39
CA THR A 514 1.77 -29.33 0.88
C THR A 514 0.68 -28.76 1.77
N PRO A 515 -0.53 -28.47 1.23
CA PRO A 515 -1.66 -28.04 2.04
C PRO A 515 -1.98 -28.99 3.20
N ALA A 516 -1.78 -30.30 3.01
CA ALA A 516 -1.96 -31.30 4.06
C ALA A 516 -1.00 -31.09 5.25
N LEU A 517 0.27 -30.78 4.99
CA LEU A 517 1.25 -30.45 6.03
C LEU A 517 0.88 -29.14 6.75
N GLY A 518 0.43 -28.13 5.99
CA GLY A 518 -0.06 -26.88 6.56
C GLY A 518 -1.30 -27.07 7.45
N ALA A 519 -2.24 -27.92 7.02
CA ALA A 519 -3.46 -28.22 7.78
C ALA A 519 -3.15 -28.97 9.09
N ALA A 520 -2.23 -29.93 9.05
CA ALA A 520 -1.81 -30.75 10.19
C ALA A 520 -0.99 -30.00 11.25
N SER A 521 -0.57 -28.76 10.97
CA SER A 521 0.27 -27.97 11.88
C SER A 521 -0.54 -26.92 12.63
N ASP A 522 -0.20 -26.67 13.89
CA ASP A 522 -0.86 -25.65 14.72
C ASP A 522 -0.31 -24.25 14.45
N LEU A 523 1.01 -24.17 14.21
CA LEU A 523 1.75 -22.94 13.93
C LEU A 523 2.68 -23.15 12.73
N ILE A 524 2.69 -22.18 11.81
CA ILE A 524 3.57 -22.17 10.64
C ILE A 524 4.46 -20.93 10.71
N LEU A 525 5.77 -21.15 10.81
CA LEU A 525 6.78 -20.09 10.90
C LEU A 525 7.38 -19.81 9.53
N VAL A 526 7.39 -18.55 9.11
CA VAL A 526 7.94 -18.10 7.83
C VAL A 526 9.06 -17.09 7.99
N MET A 527 9.98 -17.04 7.02
CA MET A 527 11.19 -16.22 7.13
C MET A 527 11.03 -14.77 6.65
N ASP A 528 10.13 -14.54 5.70
CA ASP A 528 9.93 -13.25 5.03
C ASP A 528 8.48 -13.12 4.55
N LEU A 529 8.10 -11.91 4.14
CA LEU A 529 6.74 -11.57 3.70
C LEU A 529 6.34 -12.32 2.42
N GLY A 530 7.30 -12.65 1.56
CA GLY A 530 7.06 -13.45 0.36
C GLY A 530 6.56 -14.86 0.71
N HIS A 531 7.21 -15.52 1.68
CA HIS A 531 6.75 -16.81 2.18
C HIS A 531 5.36 -16.76 2.81
N ARG A 532 5.11 -15.73 3.62
CA ARG A 532 3.79 -15.51 4.22
C ARG A 532 2.74 -15.38 3.12
N ASP A 533 2.97 -14.48 2.18
CA ASP A 533 2.07 -14.24 1.07
C ASP A 533 1.82 -15.51 0.25
N MET A 534 2.84 -16.33 0.03
CA MET A 534 2.67 -17.57 -0.72
C MET A 534 1.81 -18.59 0.04
N LEU A 535 2.04 -18.77 1.34
CA LEU A 535 1.19 -19.65 2.15
C LEU A 535 -0.27 -19.18 2.21
N LEU A 536 -0.50 -17.87 2.38
CA LEU A 536 -1.85 -17.32 2.49
C LEU A 536 -2.58 -17.29 1.14
N LYS A 537 -1.89 -16.88 0.07
CA LYS A 537 -2.51 -16.60 -1.23
C LYS A 537 -2.49 -17.80 -2.17
N GLN A 538 -1.40 -18.57 -2.21
CA GLN A 538 -1.24 -19.70 -3.12
C GLN A 538 -1.72 -21.02 -2.49
N TYR A 539 -1.46 -21.22 -1.20
CA TYR A 539 -1.81 -22.46 -0.51
C TYR A 539 -3.06 -22.37 0.38
N ALA A 540 -3.71 -21.20 0.42
CA ALA A 540 -4.92 -20.93 1.21
C ALA A 540 -4.80 -21.33 2.70
N VAL A 541 -3.60 -21.23 3.27
CA VAL A 541 -3.37 -21.51 4.68
C VAL A 541 -4.03 -20.41 5.52
N GLY A 542 -4.74 -20.79 6.58
CA GLY A 542 -5.39 -19.84 7.48
C GLY A 542 -4.39 -18.85 8.09
N ALA A 543 -4.65 -17.55 7.96
CA ALA A 543 -3.76 -16.48 8.41
C ALA A 543 -3.45 -16.50 9.91
N SER A 544 -4.33 -17.10 10.72
CA SER A 544 -4.12 -17.32 12.16
C SER A 544 -2.99 -18.30 12.48
N LYS A 545 -2.62 -19.18 11.53
CA LYS A 545 -1.54 -20.15 11.70
C LYS A 545 -0.19 -19.64 11.22
N VAL A 546 -0.13 -18.62 10.35
CA VAL A 546 1.12 -18.20 9.70
C VAL A 546 1.73 -17.00 10.43
N VAL A 547 2.92 -17.18 10.98
CA VAL A 547 3.64 -16.17 11.77
C VAL A 547 5.05 -15.99 11.23
N MET A 548 5.48 -14.73 11.10
CA MET A 548 6.86 -14.39 10.77
C MET A 548 7.78 -14.78 11.92
N LEU A 549 8.83 -15.57 11.69
CA LEU A 549 9.75 -15.97 12.77
C LEU A 549 10.38 -14.74 13.45
N GLY A 550 10.78 -13.73 12.66
CA GLY A 550 11.34 -12.48 13.17
C GLY A 550 10.37 -11.64 14.03
N TYR A 551 9.06 -11.92 13.99
CA TYR A 551 8.10 -11.31 14.92
C TYR A 551 8.52 -11.50 16.39
N PHE A 552 9.12 -12.65 16.71
CA PHE A 552 9.55 -12.97 18.06
C PHE A 552 10.87 -12.27 18.44
N ASP A 553 11.81 -11.99 17.53
CA ASP A 553 13.08 -11.30 17.84
C ASP A 553 12.87 -9.82 18.23
N ARG A 554 11.77 -9.20 17.77
CA ARG A 554 11.44 -7.76 17.95
C ARG A 554 12.45 -6.76 17.35
N VAL A 555 13.62 -7.23 16.90
CA VAL A 555 14.67 -6.43 16.24
C VAL A 555 14.59 -6.55 14.71
N PHE A 556 14.37 -7.76 14.19
CA PHE A 556 14.28 -8.04 12.76
C PHE A 556 12.95 -8.72 12.46
N TYR A 557 12.14 -8.16 11.55
CA TYR A 557 10.86 -8.76 11.17
C TYR A 557 11.03 -9.92 10.19
N GLU A 558 12.02 -9.83 9.29
CA GLU A 558 12.39 -10.87 8.34
C GLU A 558 13.77 -11.44 8.67
N ILE A 559 13.95 -12.75 8.44
CA ILE A 559 15.20 -13.47 8.58
C ILE A 559 15.94 -13.43 7.24
N SER A 560 17.13 -12.83 7.24
CA SER A 560 17.92 -12.60 6.03
C SER A 560 18.23 -13.91 5.33
N ASP A 561 18.08 -13.98 4.00
CA ASP A 561 18.47 -15.18 3.24
C ASP A 561 19.99 -15.24 3.04
N PRO A 562 20.70 -16.26 3.57
CA PRO A 562 22.14 -16.41 3.37
C PRO A 562 22.49 -17.20 2.09
N PHE A 563 21.51 -17.68 1.31
CA PHE A 563 21.78 -18.52 0.14
C PHE A 563 22.74 -17.83 -0.86
N GLY A 564 23.82 -18.54 -1.23
CA GLY A 564 24.86 -18.03 -2.13
C GLY A 564 25.79 -16.96 -1.52
N LYS A 565 25.74 -16.73 -0.21
CA LYS A 565 26.53 -15.69 0.49
C LYS A 565 27.65 -16.30 1.35
N SER A 566 28.47 -15.43 1.93
CA SER A 566 29.61 -15.79 2.79
C SER A 566 29.21 -16.46 4.10
N ASP A 567 30.14 -17.19 4.71
CA ASP A 567 29.99 -17.80 6.04
C ASP A 567 29.53 -16.79 7.11
N GLU A 568 30.04 -15.55 7.07
CA GLU A 568 29.63 -14.47 7.98
C GLU A 568 28.14 -14.13 7.85
N ARG A 569 27.57 -14.20 6.63
CA ARG A 569 26.14 -13.99 6.41
C ARG A 569 25.30 -15.17 6.88
N PHE A 570 25.83 -16.39 6.81
CA PHE A 570 25.21 -17.56 7.44
C PHE A 570 25.21 -17.44 8.97
N GLU A 571 26.32 -16.99 9.56
CA GLU A 571 26.46 -16.73 10.99
C GLU A 571 25.45 -15.66 11.46
N HIS A 572 25.36 -14.54 10.72
CA HIS A 572 24.38 -13.50 11.00
C HIS A 572 22.93 -14.00 10.91
N CYS A 573 22.60 -14.77 9.87
CA CYS A 573 21.30 -15.42 9.75
C CYS A 573 21.00 -16.34 10.94
N PHE A 574 22.00 -17.10 11.38
CA PHE A 574 21.86 -18.00 12.53
C PHE A 574 21.57 -17.24 13.83
N GLU A 575 22.26 -16.12 14.08
CA GLU A 575 21.98 -15.26 15.23
C GLU A 575 20.55 -14.70 15.23
N GLN A 576 20.01 -14.33 14.06
CA GLN A 576 18.60 -13.92 13.92
C GLN A 576 17.64 -15.08 14.28
N ILE A 577 17.94 -16.28 13.78
CA ILE A 577 17.17 -17.50 14.06
C ILE A 577 17.18 -17.81 15.56
N LYS A 578 18.38 -17.86 16.16
CA LYS A 578 18.59 -18.18 17.56
C LYS A 578 17.73 -17.30 18.47
N ARG A 579 17.85 -15.97 18.33
CA ARG A 579 17.08 -15.01 19.15
C ARG A 579 15.58 -15.12 18.93
N SER A 580 15.13 -15.28 17.68
CA SER A 580 13.70 -15.44 17.36
C SER A 580 13.11 -16.69 18.00
N CYS A 581 13.82 -17.82 17.87
CA CYS A 581 13.40 -19.10 18.41
C CYS A 581 13.40 -19.12 19.94
N ASP A 582 14.40 -18.50 20.58
CA ASP A 582 14.42 -18.35 22.04
C ASP A 582 13.19 -17.58 22.54
N GLN A 583 12.88 -16.43 21.94
CA GLN A 583 11.71 -15.62 22.32
C GLN A 583 10.38 -16.31 22.01
N LEU A 584 10.30 -17.10 20.93
CA LEU A 584 9.15 -17.96 20.65
C LEU A 584 8.95 -18.98 21.78
N LEU A 585 9.99 -19.73 22.14
CA LEU A 585 9.89 -20.79 23.16
C LEU A 585 9.61 -20.21 24.55
N ASP A 586 10.16 -19.04 24.88
CA ASP A 586 9.81 -18.30 26.10
C ASP A 586 8.31 -17.92 26.09
N SER A 587 7.78 -17.48 24.95
CA SER A 587 6.36 -17.13 24.83
C SER A 587 5.42 -18.34 24.95
N LEU A 588 5.89 -19.54 24.58
CA LEU A 588 5.16 -20.80 24.74
C LEU A 588 5.31 -21.39 26.15
N SER A 589 6.35 -20.98 26.88
CA SER A 589 6.66 -21.47 28.24
C SER A 589 6.13 -20.57 29.36
N GLY A 590 5.80 -19.31 29.03
CA GLY A 590 5.20 -18.33 29.95
C GLY A 590 3.77 -18.69 30.35
N ARG A 591 3.65 -19.32 31.52
CA ARG A 591 2.44 -19.35 32.35
C ARG A 591 2.19 -18.01 33.01
#